data_AF-A0A2S8B5Y9-F1
#
_entry.id   AF-A0A2S8B5Y9-F1
#
_cell.length_a   1.000
_cell.length_b   1.000
_cell.length_c   1.000
_cell.angle_alpha   90.00
_cell.angle_beta   90.00
_cell.angle_gamma   90.00
#
_symmetry.space_group_name_H-M   'P 1'
#
loop_
_entity.id
_entity.type
_entity.pdbx_description
1 polymer ?
#
loop_
_entity_poly.entity_id
_entity_poly.type
_entity_poly.pdbx_seq_one_letter_code
_entity_poly.pdbx_strand_id
1 'polypeptide(L)' 'MQHDPFDPAAWLARWHAVGGAWAGGYLIRPPGHDRIGADLLTAELDDDRRQAVRDHIGWGETASF' A
#
# COMPACT_ATOMS: atom_id res chain seq x y z
N MET A 1 5.69 13.91 -20.61
CA MET A 1 5.69 12.74 -19.71
C MET A 1 4.46 12.88 -18.84
N GLN A 2 3.41 12.09 -19.08
CA GLN A 2 2.23 12.07 -18.20
C GLN A 2 2.68 11.44 -16.89
N HIS A 3 2.80 12.26 -15.85
CA HIS A 3 2.98 11.81 -14.48
C HIS A 3 1.63 11.20 -14.09
N ASP A 4 1.48 9.89 -14.19
CA ASP A 4 0.35 9.20 -13.57
C ASP A 4 0.60 9.34 -12.06
N PRO A 5 -0.13 10.20 -11.33
CA PRO A 5 0.18 10.46 -9.94
C PRO A 5 -0.36 9.26 -9.17
N PHE A 6 0.51 8.28 -8.92
CA PHE A 6 0.20 7.22 -7.99
C PHE A 6 -0.11 7.88 -6.63
N ASP A 7 -1.37 7.76 -6.19
CA ASP A 7 -1.82 8.31 -4.92
C ASP A 7 -1.77 7.21 -3.85
N PRO A 8 -0.81 7.25 -2.92
CA PRO A 8 -0.63 6.20 -1.93
C PRO A 8 -1.82 6.09 -0.96
N ALA A 9 -2.52 7.18 -0.67
CA ALA A 9 -3.69 7.20 0.20
C ALA A 9 -4.87 6.47 -0.44
N ALA A 10 -5.15 6.74 -1.72
CA ALA A 10 -6.20 6.09 -2.49
C ALA A 10 -5.89 4.61 -2.69
N TRP A 11 -4.63 4.26 -2.94
CA TRP A 11 -4.21 2.86 -3.03
C TRP A 11 -4.43 2.13 -1.69
N LEU A 12 -4.03 2.72 -0.56
CA LEU A 12 -4.27 2.16 0.77
C LEU A 12 -5.76 1.98 1.07
N ALA A 13 -6.60 2.94 0.70
CA ALA A 13 -8.05 2.83 0.87
C ALA A 13 -8.61 1.62 0.10
N ARG A 14 -8.15 1.40 -1.15
CA ARG A 14 -8.51 0.22 -1.95
C ARG A 14 -7.99 -1.08 -1.32
N TRP A 15 -6.77 -1.06 -0.78
CA TRP A 15 -6.18 -2.19 -0.07
C TRP A 15 -7.00 -2.58 1.17
N HIS A 16 -7.42 -1.61 1.97
CA HIS A 16 -8.32 -1.83 3.09
C HIS A 16 -9.69 -2.36 2.65
N ALA A 17 -10.23 -1.87 1.52
CA ALA A 17 -11.53 -2.30 1.00
C ALA A 17 -11.55 -3.78 0.58
N VAL A 18 -10.43 -4.33 0.09
CA VAL A 18 -10.30 -5.78 -0.20
C VAL A 18 -10.00 -6.61 1.05
N GLY A 19 -9.98 -5.99 2.23
CA GLY A 19 -9.66 -6.63 3.50
C GLY A 19 -8.16 -6.77 3.76
N GLY A 20 -7.31 -6.11 2.98
CA GLY A 20 -5.88 -6.03 3.24
C GLY A 20 -5.55 -5.13 4.43
N ALA A 21 -4.44 -5.42 5.09
CA ALA A 21 -3.89 -4.57 6.14
C ALA A 21 -2.42 -4.25 5.86
N TRP A 22 -1.89 -3.20 6.48
CA TRP A 22 -0.48 -2.84 6.38
C TRP A 22 0.11 -2.74 7.79
N ALA A 23 1.21 -3.43 8.07
CA ALA A 23 1.93 -3.26 9.33
C ALA A 23 3.43 -3.53 9.15
N GLY A 24 4.26 -2.77 9.87
CA GLY A 24 5.71 -2.97 9.89
C GLY A 24 6.41 -2.85 8.53
N GLY A 25 5.82 -2.16 7.56
CA GLY A 25 6.36 -2.05 6.20
C GLY A 25 5.97 -3.20 5.26
N TYR A 26 5.08 -4.09 5.70
CA TYR A 26 4.61 -5.25 4.96
C TYR A 26 3.10 -5.22 4.71
N LEU A 27 2.71 -5.75 3.55
CA LEU A 27 1.34 -6.05 3.18
C LEU A 27 0.87 -7.33 3.87
N ILE A 28 -0.23 -7.22 4.61
CA ILE A 28 -0.86 -8.32 5.34
C ILE A 28 -2.16 -8.68 4.64
N ARG A 29 -2.37 -9.98 4.42
CA ARG A 29 -3.58 -10.54 3.81
C ARG A 29 -4.31 -11.43 4.84
N PRO A 30 -5.26 -10.88 5.62
CA PRO A 30 -6.04 -11.63 6.61
C PRO A 30 -6.87 -12.75 5.97
N PRO A 31 -7.24 -13.80 6.73
CA PRO A 31 -8.20 -14.79 6.25
C PRO A 31 -9.55 -14.12 5.94
N GLY A 32 -10.11 -14.41 4.75
CA GLY A 32 -11.37 -13.81 4.29
C GLY A 32 -11.24 -12.54 3.44
N HIS A 33 -10.01 -12.08 3.13
CA HIS A 33 -9.78 -11.00 2.16
C HIS A 33 -10.23 -11.40 0.74
N ASP A 34 -10.53 -10.41 -0.09
CA ASP A 34 -10.79 -10.62 -1.50
C ASP A 34 -9.48 -10.94 -2.24
N ARG A 35 -9.28 -12.21 -2.57
CA ARG A 35 -8.00 -12.71 -3.10
C ARG A 35 -7.67 -12.09 -4.46
N ILE A 36 -8.67 -11.91 -5.33
CA ILE A 36 -8.46 -11.41 -6.69
C ILE A 36 -8.09 -9.92 -6.66
N GLY A 37 -8.85 -9.11 -5.94
CA GLY A 37 -8.58 -7.69 -5.76
C GLY A 37 -7.26 -7.43 -5.06
N ALA A 38 -6.91 -8.23 -4.04
CA ALA A 38 -5.60 -8.14 -3.39
C ALA A 38 -4.44 -8.47 -4.35
N ASP A 39 -4.59 -9.46 -5.22
CA ASP A 39 -3.55 -9.82 -6.21
C ASP A 39 -3.36 -8.71 -7.26
N LEU A 40 -4.47 -8.17 -7.78
CA LEU A 40 -4.46 -7.03 -8.71
C LEU A 40 -3.79 -5.79 -8.08
N LEU A 41 -4.18 -5.42 -6.86
CA LEU A 41 -3.60 -4.27 -6.15
C LEU A 41 -2.11 -4.46 -5.83
N THR A 42 -1.70 -5.71 -5.55
CA THR A 42 -0.28 -6.04 -5.33
C THR A 42 0.52 -5.95 -6.62
N ALA A 43 -0.09 -6.32 -7.77
CA ALA A 43 0.52 -6.19 -9.09
C ALA A 43 0.64 -4.71 -9.53
N GLU A 44 -0.20 -3.81 -9.02
CA GLU A 44 -0.07 -2.35 -9.23
C GLU A 44 1.13 -1.73 -8.48
N LEU A 45 1.72 -2.44 -7.51
CA LEU A 45 2.78 -1.97 -6.62
C LEU A 45 4.19 -2.36 -7.11
N ASP A 46 4.73 -1.56 -8.03
CA ASP A 46 6.16 -1.54 -8.33
C ASP A 46 6.99 -1.00 -7.15
N ASP A 47 8.31 -1.13 -7.22
CA ASP A 47 9.22 -0.77 -6.12
C ASP A 47 9.11 0.72 -5.70
N ASP A 48 9.02 1.61 -6.68
CA ASP A 48 8.82 3.06 -6.47
C ASP A 48 7.49 3.36 -5.77
N ARG A 49 6.40 2.76 -6.23
CA ARG A 49 5.06 2.92 -5.64
C ARG A 49 5.00 2.34 -4.23
N ARG A 50 5.68 1.22 -4.00
CA ARG A 50 5.82 0.64 -2.66
C ARG A 50 6.57 1.58 -1.74
N GLN A 51 7.60 2.25 -2.23
CA GLN A 51 8.30 3.27 -1.48
C GLN A 51 7.41 4.49 -1.20
N ALA A 52 6.59 4.93 -2.16
CA ALA A 52 5.62 6.02 -1.95
C ALA A 52 4.55 5.67 -0.90
N VAL A 53 4.03 4.44 -0.89
CA VAL A 53 3.11 3.99 0.18
C VAL A 53 3.82 3.95 1.53
N ARG A 54 5.07 3.49 1.59
CA ARG A 54 5.89 3.46 2.81
C ARG A 54 6.16 4.86 3.35
N ASP A 55 6.50 5.80 2.49
CA ASP A 55 6.72 7.20 2.84
C ASP A 55 5.42 7.84 3.38
N HIS A 56 4.30 7.59 2.69
CA HIS A 56 2.99 8.11 3.09
C HIS A 56 2.52 7.64 4.48
N ILE A 57 2.75 6.38 4.84
CA ILE A 57 2.41 5.85 6.18
C ILE A 57 3.44 6.25 7.26
N GLY A 58 4.45 7.03 6.91
CA GLY A 58 5.50 7.48 7.83
C GLY A 58 6.55 6.42 8.16
N TRP A 59 6.75 5.42 7.28
CA TRP A 59 7.80 4.41 7.41
C TRP A 59 9.17 5.03 7.06
N GLY A 60 9.65 5.91 7.93
CA GLY A 60 10.85 6.72 7.76
C GLY A 60 10.98 7.90 8.74
N GLU A 61 9.88 8.34 9.36
CA GLU A 61 9.86 9.49 10.29
C GLU A 61 9.18 9.18 11.63
N THR A 62 9.39 7.98 12.19
CA THR A 62 9.30 7.85 13.65
C THR A 62 10.52 8.54 14.25
N ALA A 63 10.32 9.84 14.49
CA ALA A 63 11.08 10.72 15.36
C ALA A 63 11.84 9.94 16.45
N SER A 64 13.16 10.03 16.42
CA SER A 64 13.98 9.82 17.62
C SER A 64 13.98 11.13 18.41
N PHE A 65 13.42 11.03 19.61
CA PHE A 65 13.45 12.01 20.70
C PHE A 65 14.87 12.24 21.24
#